data_AF-T1HUY3-F1
#
_entry.id   AF-T1HUY3-F1
#
_cell.length_a   1.000
_cell.length_b   1.000
_cell.length_c   1.000
_cell.angle_alpha   90.00
_cell.angle_beta   90.00
_cell.angle_gamma   90.00
#
_symmetry.space_group_name_H-M   'P 1'
#
loop_
_entity.id
_entity.type
_entity.pdbx_description
1 polymer ?
#
loop_
_entity_poly.entity_id
_entity_poly.type
_entity_poly.pdbx_seq_one_letter_code
_entity_poly.pdbx_strand_id
1 'polypeptide(L)'
;MERAKLSLTKRTTSLWSYVNQPEVLHTILNPLYEPNNSVIWPSVAPMSFNLWSNVYLRWVINQKPEQERWKAVTTLKEREKELRLFAGRLRRRLL
;
A
#
# COMPACT_ATOMS: atom_id res chain seq x y z
N MET A 1 -1.63 13.47 28.02
CA MET A 1 -2.54 13.98 29.07
C MET A 1 -3.60 14.95 28.52
N GLU A 2 -3.26 15.88 27.62
CA GLU A 2 -4.20 16.87 27.06
C GLU A 2 -5.33 16.30 26.19
N ARG A 3 -5.05 15.34 25.31
CA ARG A 3 -6.07 14.68 24.46
C ARG A 3 -7.19 14.01 25.28
N ALA A 4 -6.84 13.50 26.46
CA ALA A 4 -7.81 12.91 27.39
C ALA A 4 -8.62 13.98 28.12
N LYS A 5 -7.99 15.08 28.56
CA LYS A 5 -8.68 16.24 29.15
C LYS A 5 -9.74 16.83 28.19
N LEU A 6 -9.39 16.92 26.90
CA LEU A 6 -10.31 17.38 25.84
C LEU A 6 -11.32 16.31 25.39
N SER A 7 -11.28 15.11 25.96
CA SER A 7 -12.16 13.98 25.61
C SER A 7 -12.23 13.71 24.10
N LEU A 8 -11.10 13.80 23.39
CA LEU A 8 -11.07 13.72 21.92
C LEU A 8 -11.68 12.42 21.40
N THR A 9 -11.49 11.29 22.08
CA THR A 9 -12.08 10.00 21.68
C THR A 9 -13.61 10.03 21.61
N LYS A 10 -14.27 10.88 22.41
CA LYS A 10 -15.73 11.05 22.41
C LYS A 10 -16.20 12.17 21.50
N ARG A 11 -15.36 13.17 21.25
CA ARG A 11 -15.71 14.41 20.53
C ARG A 11 -15.22 14.45 19.08
N THR A 12 -14.35 13.53 18.69
CA THR A 12 -13.75 13.45 17.36
C THR A 12 -13.70 12.01 16.89
N THR A 13 -13.62 11.82 15.58
CA THR A 13 -13.41 10.51 14.96
C THR A 13 -11.92 10.23 14.78
N SER A 14 -11.52 8.97 15.01
CA SER A 14 -10.16 8.54 14.76
C SER A 14 -9.90 8.45 13.26
N LEU A 15 -8.76 8.95 12.79
CA LEU A 15 -8.30 8.73 11.42
C LEU A 15 -8.23 7.23 11.10
N TRP A 16 -7.81 6.41 12.06
CA TRP A 16 -7.74 4.96 11.90
C TRP A 16 -9.11 4.32 11.68
N SER A 17 -10.18 4.91 12.23
CA SER A 17 -11.54 4.43 11.98
C SER A 17 -11.97 4.64 10.52
N TYR A 18 -11.37 5.59 9.82
CA TYR A 18 -11.58 5.79 8.37
C TYR A 18 -10.62 4.92 7.55
N VAL A 19 -9.33 4.97 7.86
CA VAL A 19 -8.28 4.23 7.12
C VAL A 19 -8.51 2.71 7.14
N ASN A 20 -9.02 2.17 8.24
CA ASN A 20 -9.28 0.73 8.38
C ASN A 20 -10.62 0.29 7.80
N GLN A 21 -11.42 1.18 7.21
CA GLN A 21 -12.63 0.78 6.49
C GLN A 21 -12.21 -0.04 5.26
N PRO A 22 -12.85 -1.19 4.97
CA PRO A 22 -12.45 -2.05 3.85
C PRO A 22 -12.33 -1.29 2.52
N GLU A 23 -13.30 -0.43 2.23
CA GLU A 23 -13.33 0.39 1.01
C GLU A 23 -12.10 1.28 0.85
N VAL A 24 -11.61 1.88 1.94
CA VAL A 24 -10.43 2.75 1.95
C VAL A 24 -9.17 1.91 1.99
N LEU A 25 -9.13 0.89 2.86
CA LEU A 25 -7.97 0.06 3.11
C LEU A 25 -7.47 -0.61 1.81
N HIS A 26 -8.38 -1.11 0.97
CA HIS A 26 -8.00 -1.70 -0.31
C HIS A 26 -7.27 -0.73 -1.26
N THR A 27 -7.48 0.59 -1.13
CA THR A 27 -6.84 1.61 -1.98
C THR A 27 -5.43 1.98 -1.53
N ILE A 28 -5.06 1.70 -0.28
CA ILE A 28 -3.78 2.09 0.33
C ILE A 28 -2.85 0.92 0.62
N LEU A 29 -3.32 -0.32 0.45
CA LEU A 29 -2.51 -1.52 0.61
C LEU A 29 -1.49 -1.64 -0.53
N ASN A 30 -0.26 -2.00 -0.19
CA ASN A 30 0.77 -2.30 -1.18
C ASN A 30 0.50 -3.70 -1.79
N PRO A 31 0.20 -3.82 -3.09
CA PRO A 31 -0.06 -5.11 -3.74
C PRO A 31 1.16 -6.03 -3.75
N LEU A 32 2.37 -5.48 -3.58
CA LEU A 32 3.63 -6.23 -3.56
C LEU A 32 4.10 -6.57 -2.15
N TYR A 33 3.30 -6.27 -1.11
CA TYR A 33 3.69 -6.57 0.25
C TYR A 33 3.77 -8.07 0.49
N GLU A 34 4.94 -8.53 0.93
CA GLU A 34 5.18 -9.87 1.45
C GLU A 34 5.74 -9.73 2.86
N PRO A 35 5.27 -10.52 3.85
CA PRO A 35 5.78 -10.44 5.21
C PRO A 35 7.30 -10.66 5.25
N ASN A 36 8.02 -9.66 5.75
CA ASN A 36 9.47 -9.73 5.93
C ASN A 36 9.79 -9.61 7.42
N ASN A 37 10.32 -10.70 8.00
CA ASN A 37 10.70 -10.75 9.41
C ASN A 37 12.17 -10.36 9.65
N SER A 38 12.92 -10.01 8.60
CA SER A 38 14.32 -9.62 8.70
C SER A 38 14.47 -8.12 9.04
N VAL A 39 15.59 -7.78 9.68
CA VAL A 39 15.94 -6.38 9.97
C VAL A 39 16.20 -5.63 8.65
N ILE A 40 15.54 -4.49 8.49
CA ILE A 40 15.73 -3.60 7.32
C ILE A 40 16.87 -2.63 7.63
N TRP A 41 17.90 -2.61 6.77
CA TRP A 41 19.05 -1.72 6.87
C TRP A 41 19.06 -0.72 5.71
N PRO A 42 18.39 0.44 5.84
CA PRO A 42 18.36 1.43 4.78
C PRO A 42 19.72 2.13 4.64
N SER A 43 20.07 2.51 3.41
CA SER A 43 21.22 3.37 3.14
C SER A 43 20.91 4.82 3.53
N VAL A 44 21.91 5.50 4.08
CA VAL A 44 21.88 6.95 4.37
C VAL A 44 22.80 7.75 3.44
N ALA A 45 23.33 7.13 2.39
CA ALA A 45 24.15 7.82 1.40
C ALA A 45 23.33 8.87 0.63
N PRO A 46 23.90 10.06 0.30
CA PRO A 46 23.22 11.07 -0.49
C PRO A 46 22.61 10.52 -1.79
N MET A 47 23.33 9.63 -2.47
CA MET A 47 22.88 9.01 -3.73
C MET A 47 21.69 8.07 -3.59
N SER A 48 21.39 7.56 -2.39
CA SER A 48 20.20 6.72 -2.17
C SER A 48 18.92 7.53 -1.93
N PHE A 49 19.02 8.84 -1.64
CA PHE A 49 17.85 9.68 -1.46
C PHE A 49 17.30 10.12 -2.81
N ASN A 50 15.98 10.06 -2.93
CA ASN A 50 15.24 10.57 -4.06
C ASN A 50 14.21 11.60 -3.58
N LEU A 51 13.90 12.58 -4.42
CA LEU A 51 12.82 13.51 -4.14
C LEU A 51 11.49 12.76 -4.13
N TRP A 52 10.70 12.94 -3.08
CA TRP A 52 9.34 12.42 -3.04
C TRP A 52 8.39 13.29 -3.86
N SER A 53 8.47 13.14 -5.19
CA SER A 53 7.76 13.97 -6.16
C SER A 53 6.24 14.01 -5.94
N ASN A 54 5.63 12.87 -5.57
CA ASN A 54 4.19 12.78 -5.31
C ASN A 54 3.71 13.68 -4.15
N VAL A 55 4.60 14.06 -3.23
CA VAL A 55 4.29 14.94 -2.10
C VAL A 55 4.71 16.37 -2.43
N TYR A 56 5.98 16.60 -2.76
CA TYR A 56 6.53 17.95 -2.93
C TYR A 56 6.14 18.61 -4.26
N LEU A 57 5.91 17.83 -5.31
CA LEU A 57 5.58 18.32 -6.65
C LEU A 57 4.13 17.99 -7.05
N ARG A 58 3.28 17.63 -6.09
CA ARG A 58 1.89 17.22 -6.32
C ARG A 58 1.07 18.22 -7.15
N TRP A 59 1.31 19.51 -6.94
CA TRP A 59 0.56 20.60 -7.57
C TRP A 59 1.24 21.17 -8.83
N VAL A 60 2.49 20.78 -9.06
CA VAL A 60 3.32 21.31 -10.15
C VAL A 60 3.43 20.29 -11.30
N ILE A 61 3.49 19.00 -10.96
CA ILE A 61 3.67 17.92 -11.93
C ILE A 61 2.44 17.01 -11.95
N ASN A 62 2.02 16.64 -13.16
CA ASN A 62 0.97 15.66 -13.37
C ASN A 62 1.43 14.26 -12.92
N GLN A 63 0.82 13.73 -11.85
CA GLN A 63 1.14 12.42 -11.27
C GLN A 63 0.37 11.25 -11.92
N LYS A 64 -0.50 11.51 -12.91
CA LYS A 64 -1.30 10.47 -13.58
C LYS A 64 -0.47 9.30 -14.13
N PRO A 65 0.70 9.52 -14.78
CA PRO A 65 1.47 8.39 -15.33
C PRO A 65 1.93 7.40 -14.25
N GLU A 66 2.32 7.90 -13.08
CA GLU A 66 2.75 7.06 -11.96
C GLU A 66 1.57 6.27 -11.37
N GLN A 67 0.40 6.89 -11.29
CA GLN A 67 -0.83 6.22 -10.86
C GLN A 67 -1.24 5.12 -11.84
N GLU A 68 -1.13 5.36 -13.15
CA GLU A 68 -1.43 4.37 -14.19
C GLU A 68 -0.46 3.18 -14.14
N ARG A 69 0.84 3.43 -13.93
CA ARG A 69 1.82 2.37 -13.70
C ARG A 69 1.45 1.51 -12.49
N TRP A 70 1.09 2.15 -11.37
CA TRP A 70 0.68 1.40 -10.17
C TRP A 70 -0.57 0.57 -10.40
N LYS A 71 -1.56 1.09 -11.12
CA LYS A 71 -2.75 0.31 -11.51
C LYS A 71 -2.36 -0.93 -12.33
N ALA A 72 -1.46 -0.77 -13.31
CA ALA A 72 -0.98 -1.89 -14.10
C ALA A 72 -0.27 -2.95 -13.25
N VAL A 73 0.57 -2.54 -12.29
CA VAL A 73 1.23 -3.45 -11.33
C VAL A 73 0.20 -4.22 -10.51
N THR A 74 -0.83 -3.54 -9.99
CA THR A 74 -1.91 -4.20 -9.23
C THR A 74 -2.64 -5.25 -10.07
N THR A 75 -3.05 -4.90 -11.30
CA THR A 75 -3.73 -5.83 -12.22
C THR A 75 -2.85 -7.04 -12.56
N LEU A 76 -1.55 -6.84 -12.77
CA LEU A 76 -0.62 -7.94 -13.02
C LEU A 76 -0.52 -8.88 -11.81
N LYS A 77 -0.47 -8.33 -10.59
CA LYS A 77 -0.37 -9.12 -9.37
C LYS A 77 -1.63 -9.94 -9.10
N GLU A 78 -2.80 -9.38 -9.38
CA GLU A 78 -4.08 -10.08 -9.31
C GLU A 78 -4.13 -11.25 -10.30
N ARG A 79 -3.74 -11.01 -11.56
CA ARG A 79 -3.69 -12.06 -12.59
C ARG A 79 -2.70 -13.18 -12.23
N GLU A 80 -1.55 -12.84 -11.66
CA GLU A 80 -0.59 -13.82 -11.16
C GLU A 80 -1.24 -14.72 -10.08
N LYS A 81 -1.95 -14.13 -9.13
CA LYS A 81 -2.65 -14.85 -8.06
C LYS A 81 -3.69 -15.82 -8.63
N GLU A 82 -4.48 -15.41 -9.62
CA GLU A 82 -5.46 -16.26 -10.28
C GLU A 82 -4.82 -17.45 -10.99
N LEU A 83 -3.75 -17.21 -11.75
CA LEU A 83 -3.02 -18.25 -12.47
C LEU A 83 -2.38 -19.26 -11.51
N ARG A 84 -1.81 -18.80 -10.39
CA ARG A 84 -1.27 -19.68 -9.34
C ARG A 84 -2.36 -20.59 -8.76
N LEU A 85 -3.54 -20.05 -8.47
CA LEU A 85 -4.69 -20.83 -7.99
C LEU A 85 -5.16 -21.84 -9.03
N PHE A 86 -5.23 -21.45 -10.29
CA PHE A 86 -5.64 -22.33 -11.40
C PHE A 86 -4.65 -23.47 -11.60
N ALA A 87 -3.34 -23.19 -11.64
CA ALA A 87 -2.30 -24.20 -11.72
C ALA A 87 -2.35 -25.18 -10.53
N GLY A 88 -2.59 -24.67 -9.31
CA GLY A 88 -2.79 -25.51 -8.12
C GLY A 88 -4.01 -26.43 -8.22
N ARG A 89 -5.11 -25.98 -8.82
CA ARG A 89 -6.28 -26.84 -9.10
C ARG A 89 -5.96 -27.93 -10.12
N LEU A 90 -5.26 -27.61 -11.19
CA LEU A 90 -4.88 -28.57 -12.22
C LEU A 90 -3.96 -29.67 -11.67
N ARG A 91 -2.95 -29.30 -10.87
CA ARG A 91 -2.04 -30.26 -10.23
C ARG A 91 -2.77 -31.27 -9.35
N ARG A 92 -3.80 -30.83 -8.62
CA ARG A 92 -4.63 -31.71 -7.77
C ARG A 92 -5.54 -32.65 -8.54
N ARG A 93 -5.79 -32.42 -9.84
CA ARG A 93 -6.60 -33.31 -10.70
C ARG A 93 -5.75 -34.36 -11.43
N LEU A 94 -4.44 -34.16 -11.48
CA LEU A 94 -3.48 -35.08 -12.12
C LEU A 94 -2.87 -36.08 -11.13
N LEU A 95 -3.08 -35.86 -9.83
CA LEU A 95 -2.87 -36.82 -8.75
C LEU A 95 -4.18 -37.54 -8.47
#